data_AF-A0A2X3JFJ9-F1
#
_entry.id   AF-A0A2X3JFJ9-F1
#
_cell.length_a   1.000
_cell.length_b   1.000
_cell.length_c   1.000
_cell.angle_alpha   90.00
_cell.angle_beta   90.00
_cell.angle_gamma   90.00
#
_symmetry.space_group_name_H-M   'P 1'
#
loop_
_entity.id
_entity.type
_entity.pdbx_description
1 polymer ?
#
loop_
_entity_poly.entity_id
_entity_poly.type
_entity_poly.pdbx_seq_one_letter_code
_entity_poly.pdbx_strand_id
1 'polypeptide(L)'
;MKPAWPELALPGAHSDIGGGYNPAEHEAYFLTRPQFETVPLPTPDTETQIYQQTCEQLKAMDGYPAIAPLLHSVEVSIDTWHDNKMPADRYGTLQKRSGAALVIDRPTNNDWSKVVLRVMLDAAQDAGGGV
;
A
#
# COMPACT_ATOMS: atom_id res chain seq x y z
N MET A 1 13.37 14.22 24.16
CA MET A 1 12.67 14.65 25.40
C MET A 1 11.81 13.49 25.87
N LYS A 2 11.66 13.29 27.18
CA LYS A 2 10.80 12.22 27.72
C LYS A 2 9.35 12.74 27.76
N PRO A 3 8.35 11.97 27.33
CA PRO A 3 6.96 12.45 27.30
C PRO A 3 6.49 12.76 28.73
N ALA A 4 5.55 13.69 28.84
CA ALA A 4 4.95 14.10 30.12
C ALA A 4 4.08 12.99 30.73
N TRP A 5 3.66 12.02 29.92
CA TRP A 5 2.81 10.88 30.28
C TRP A 5 3.39 9.59 29.70
N PRO A 6 3.09 8.42 30.27
CA PRO A 6 3.45 7.14 29.68
C PRO A 6 2.81 7.01 28.29
N GLU A 7 3.63 6.78 27.27
CA GLU A 7 3.20 6.52 25.89
C GLU A 7 3.73 5.16 25.45
N LEU A 8 2.90 4.41 24.74
CA LEU A 8 3.25 3.10 24.19
C LEU A 8 3.01 3.11 22.68
N ALA A 9 4.08 3.00 21.90
CA ALA A 9 3.99 2.82 20.46
C ALA A 9 3.62 1.35 20.16
N LEU A 10 2.53 1.17 19.41
CA LEU A 10 2.06 -0.14 18.96
C LEU A 10 2.06 -0.16 17.42
N PRO A 11 2.37 -1.30 16.78
CA PRO A 11 2.27 -1.43 15.33
C PRO A 11 0.80 -1.33 14.89
N GLY A 12 0.59 -0.95 13.63
CA GLY A 12 -0.75 -0.83 13.02
C GLY A 12 -1.08 0.58 12.55
N ALA A 13 -2.06 0.67 11.66
CA ALA A 13 -2.67 1.92 11.24
C ALA A 13 -3.56 2.49 12.36
N HIS A 14 -4.18 3.64 12.09
CA HIS A 14 -4.97 4.35 13.10
C HIS A 14 -6.09 3.49 13.71
N SER A 15 -6.91 2.85 12.87
CA SER A 15 -8.03 2.04 13.34
C SER A 15 -7.62 0.64 13.80
N ASP A 16 -6.37 0.22 13.54
CA ASP A 16 -5.79 -0.97 14.18
C ASP A 16 -5.54 -0.73 15.67
N ILE A 17 -5.33 0.54 16.06
CA ILE A 17 -5.19 0.96 17.46
C ILE A 17 -6.54 1.29 18.09
N GLY A 18 -7.31 2.18 17.45
CA GLY A 18 -8.57 2.69 18.01
C GLY A 18 -9.79 1.78 17.82
N GLY A 19 -9.71 0.79 16.93
CA GLY A 19 -10.88 0.10 16.40
C GLY A 19 -11.64 0.94 15.36
N GLY A 20 -12.46 0.29 14.55
CA GLY A 20 -13.27 0.96 13.52
C GLY A 20 -13.26 0.26 12.16
N TYR A 21 -12.33 -0.67 11.93
CA TYR A 21 -12.40 -1.58 10.79
C TYR A 21 -13.51 -2.61 10.96
N ASN A 22 -14.12 -3.03 9.86
CA ASN A 22 -15.02 -4.19 9.85
C ASN A 22 -14.23 -5.48 10.20
N PRO A 23 -14.90 -6.52 10.71
CA PRO A 23 -14.22 -7.77 11.11
C PRO A 23 -13.40 -8.42 9.99
N ALA A 24 -13.88 -8.31 8.76
CA ALA A 24 -13.19 -8.74 7.55
C ALA A 24 -13.30 -7.64 6.50
N GLU A 25 -12.16 -7.25 5.94
CA GLU A 25 -12.07 -6.27 4.85
C GLU A 25 -11.20 -6.78 3.72
N HIS A 26 -11.28 -6.10 2.59
CA HIS A 26 -10.46 -6.37 1.42
C HIS A 26 -9.76 -5.08 1.00
N GLU A 27 -8.44 -5.11 0.99
CA GLU A 27 -7.60 -3.99 0.60
C GLU A 27 -7.19 -4.17 -0.86
N ALA A 28 -7.58 -3.23 -1.72
CA ALA A 28 -7.16 -3.16 -3.12
C ALA A 28 -6.64 -1.74 -3.39
N TYR A 29 -5.33 -1.53 -3.22
CA TYR A 29 -4.73 -0.19 -3.18
C TYR A 29 -3.49 -0.07 -4.07
N PHE A 30 -3.33 1.12 -4.65
CA PHE A 30 -2.06 1.54 -5.23
C PHE A 30 -1.11 2.02 -4.13
N LEU A 31 0.07 1.41 -4.05
CA LEU A 31 1.15 1.86 -3.16
C LEU A 31 2.00 2.97 -3.78
N THR A 32 2.07 3.02 -5.10
CA THR A 32 2.73 4.11 -5.83
C THR A 32 1.74 4.82 -6.73
N ARG A 33 2.01 6.10 -7.01
CA ARG A 33 1.20 6.86 -7.95
C ARG A 33 1.30 6.21 -9.33
N PRO A 34 0.17 5.83 -9.97
CA PRO A 34 0.15 5.38 -11.36
C PRO A 34 0.94 6.29 -12.28
N GLN A 35 1.92 5.72 -12.98
CA GLN A 35 2.66 6.38 -14.05
C GLN A 35 2.08 5.99 -15.40
N PHE A 36 2.26 6.86 -16.40
CA PHE A 36 1.73 6.63 -17.74
C PHE A 36 2.74 7.07 -18.80
N GLU A 37 2.78 6.32 -19.90
CA GLU A 37 3.52 6.71 -21.10
C GLU A 37 2.76 6.31 -22.36
N THR A 38 3.01 7.04 -23.44
CA THR A 38 2.49 6.69 -24.76
C THR A 38 3.56 5.93 -25.53
N VAL A 39 3.23 4.71 -25.97
CA VAL A 39 4.13 3.81 -26.69
C VAL A 39 3.46 3.29 -27.96
N PRO A 40 4.25 2.78 -28.94
CA PRO A 40 3.70 2.02 -30.05
C PRO A 40 2.78 0.89 -29.55
N LEU A 41 1.66 0.68 -30.26
CA LEU A 41 0.68 -0.35 -29.94
C LEU A 41 1.27 -1.76 -29.71
N PRO A 42 2.28 -2.24 -30.48
CA PRO A 42 2.83 -3.58 -30.27
C PRO A 42 3.75 -3.69 -29.04
N THR A 43 4.16 -2.59 -28.40
CA THR A 43 5.05 -2.63 -27.23
C THR A 43 4.32 -3.28 -26.04
N PRO A 44 4.82 -4.39 -25.48
CA PRO A 44 4.24 -4.98 -24.26
C PRO A 44 4.30 -4.02 -23.08
N ASP A 45 3.30 -4.03 -22.20
CA ASP A 45 3.27 -3.12 -21.04
C ASP A 45 4.46 -3.37 -20.08
N THR A 46 4.95 -4.61 -20.01
CA THR A 46 6.13 -5.01 -19.22
C THR A 46 7.47 -4.57 -19.82
N GLU A 47 7.48 -4.01 -21.04
CA GLU A 47 8.70 -3.49 -21.69
C GLU A 47 8.75 -1.96 -21.67
N THR A 48 7.76 -1.31 -21.07
CA THR A 48 7.67 0.15 -20.96
C THR A 48 8.69 0.74 -20.00
N GLN A 49 9.04 2.02 -20.20
CA GLN A 49 9.94 2.72 -19.27
C GLN A 49 9.27 2.87 -17.90
N ILE A 50 7.96 3.17 -17.85
CA ILE A 50 7.20 3.22 -16.59
C ILE A 50 7.18 1.89 -15.83
N TYR A 51 7.17 0.74 -16.51
CA TYR A 51 7.24 -0.56 -15.84
C TYR A 51 8.60 -0.75 -15.17
N GLN A 52 9.69 -0.45 -15.89
CA GLN A 52 11.05 -0.51 -15.34
C GLN A 52 11.21 0.42 -14.12
N GLN A 53 10.69 1.65 -14.20
CA GLN A 53 10.68 2.59 -13.07
C GLN A 53 9.88 2.05 -11.88
N THR A 54 8.74 1.38 -12.14
CA THR A 54 7.92 0.78 -11.08
C THR A 54 8.64 -0.40 -10.41
N CYS A 55 9.38 -1.21 -11.17
CA CYS A 55 10.28 -2.23 -10.62
C CYS A 55 11.37 -1.63 -9.72
N GLU A 56 11.94 -0.49 -10.10
CA GLU A 56 12.93 0.21 -9.28
C GLU A 56 12.32 0.77 -8.00
N GLN A 57 11.10 1.31 -8.06
CA GLN A 57 10.35 1.75 -6.88
C GLN A 57 10.11 0.61 -5.90
N LEU A 58 9.72 -0.58 -6.38
CA LEU A 58 9.51 -1.75 -5.52
C LEU A 58 10.79 -2.12 -4.76
N LYS A 59 11.93 -2.16 -5.46
CA LYS A 59 13.24 -2.45 -4.85
C LYS A 59 13.64 -1.39 -3.83
N ALA A 60 13.38 -0.12 -4.10
CA ALA A 60 13.70 0.97 -3.18
C ALA A 60 12.82 0.95 -1.92
N MET A 61 11.56 0.55 -2.06
CA MET A 61 10.60 0.54 -0.95
C MET A 61 10.90 -0.48 0.14
N ASP A 62 11.63 -1.55 -0.19
CA ASP A 62 12.12 -2.51 0.81
C ASP A 62 13.05 -1.85 1.85
N GLY A 63 13.74 -0.77 1.47
CA GLY A 63 14.57 0.02 2.38
C GLY A 63 13.82 1.04 3.23
N TYR A 64 12.51 1.23 3.05
CA TYR A 64 11.75 2.26 3.74
C TYR A 64 11.16 1.74 5.06
N PRO A 65 11.59 2.25 6.23
CA PRO A 65 11.23 1.66 7.52
C PRO A 65 9.72 1.72 7.82
N ALA A 66 9.00 2.68 7.22
CA ALA A 66 7.56 2.85 7.43
C ALA A 66 6.70 1.81 6.71
N ILE A 67 7.17 1.26 5.58
CA ILE A 67 6.38 0.34 4.74
C ILE A 67 7.02 -1.05 4.61
N ALA A 68 8.33 -1.19 4.85
CA ALA A 68 9.02 -2.47 4.80
C ALA A 68 8.32 -3.58 5.63
N PRO A 69 7.79 -3.34 6.85
CA PRO A 69 7.04 -4.37 7.56
C PRO A 69 5.78 -4.87 6.81
N LEU A 70 5.10 -3.96 6.09
CA LEU A 70 3.96 -4.31 5.25
C LEU A 70 4.42 -5.13 4.04
N LEU A 71 5.52 -4.74 3.38
CA LEU A 71 6.05 -5.44 2.21
C LEU A 71 6.51 -6.87 2.51
N HIS A 72 7.03 -7.11 3.71
CA HIS A 72 7.43 -8.45 4.15
C HIS A 72 6.24 -9.35 4.52
N SER A 73 5.07 -8.77 4.79
CA SER A 73 3.87 -9.50 5.24
C SER A 73 2.80 -9.64 4.16
N VAL A 74 2.94 -8.92 3.04
CA VAL A 74 1.94 -8.85 1.97
C VAL A 74 2.62 -9.02 0.62
N GLU A 75 1.97 -9.78 -0.26
CA GLU A 75 2.37 -9.83 -1.66
C GLU A 75 2.08 -8.48 -2.32
N VAL A 76 3.15 -7.79 -2.72
CA VAL A 76 3.08 -6.57 -3.53
C VAL A 76 3.42 -6.93 -4.95
N SER A 77 2.54 -6.57 -5.89
CA SER A 77 2.72 -6.83 -7.31
C SER A 77 2.75 -5.53 -8.10
N ILE A 78 3.19 -5.63 -9.36
CA ILE A 78 3.15 -4.54 -10.32
C ILE A 78 1.94 -4.78 -11.21
N ASP A 79 0.98 -3.87 -11.16
CA ASP A 79 -0.13 -3.90 -12.10
C ASP A 79 0.19 -3.04 -13.33
N THR A 80 -0.19 -3.54 -14.50
CA THR A 80 0.01 -2.86 -15.79
C THR A 80 -1.26 -2.92 -16.61
N TRP A 81 -1.62 -1.80 -17.22
CA TRP A 81 -2.80 -1.68 -18.07
C TRP A 81 -2.55 -0.72 -19.21
N HIS A 82 -3.43 -0.71 -20.22
CA HIS A 82 -3.36 0.29 -21.27
C HIS A 82 -4.74 0.73 -21.76
N ASP A 83 -4.80 1.97 -22.25
CA ASP A 83 -5.94 2.49 -23.02
C ASP A 83 -5.60 2.48 -24.52
N ASN A 84 -6.60 2.18 -25.35
CA ASN A 84 -6.48 2.03 -26.80
C ASN A 84 -6.58 3.34 -27.57
N LYS A 85 -6.92 4.47 -26.93
CA LYS A 85 -7.12 5.75 -27.64
C LYS A 85 -5.90 6.66 -27.55
N MET A 86 -4.95 6.49 -28.47
CA MET A 86 -3.92 7.49 -28.74
C MET A 86 -3.88 7.84 -30.23
N PRO A 87 -3.70 9.13 -30.59
CA PRO A 87 -3.44 9.52 -31.97
C PRO A 87 -2.25 8.73 -32.53
N ALA A 88 -2.29 8.42 -33.83
CA ALA A 88 -1.11 7.88 -34.48
C ALA A 88 0.05 8.90 -34.40
N ASP A 89 1.28 8.41 -34.40
CA ASP A 89 2.45 9.30 -34.45
C ASP A 89 2.54 10.00 -35.82
N ARG A 90 3.55 10.88 -35.99
CA ARG A 90 3.80 11.58 -37.26
C ARG A 90 4.09 10.66 -38.46
N TYR A 91 4.35 9.38 -38.22
CA TYR A 91 4.62 8.35 -39.23
C TYR A 91 3.42 7.41 -39.44
N GLY A 92 2.30 7.63 -38.75
CA GLY A 92 1.10 6.79 -38.83
C GLY A 92 1.13 5.54 -37.94
N THR A 93 2.12 5.41 -37.06
CA THR A 93 2.21 4.29 -36.11
C THR A 93 1.09 4.38 -35.09
N LEU A 94 0.32 3.29 -34.93
CA LEU A 94 -0.68 3.19 -33.87
C LEU A 94 -0.01 3.21 -32.50
N GLN A 95 -0.62 3.93 -31.56
CA GLN A 95 -0.10 4.10 -30.21
C GLN A 95 -1.13 3.66 -29.17
N LYS A 96 -0.66 3.38 -27.96
CA LYS A 96 -1.48 3.16 -26.76
C LYS A 96 -0.94 3.97 -25.58
N ARG A 97 -1.78 4.21 -24.57
CA ARG A 97 -1.31 4.76 -23.28
C ARG A 97 -1.14 3.62 -22.29
N SER A 98 0.10 3.24 -22.01
CA SER A 98 0.39 2.24 -20.98
C SER A 98 0.44 2.91 -19.60
N GLY A 99 0.09 2.14 -18.57
CA GLY A 99 0.11 2.52 -17.16
C GLY A 99 0.74 1.43 -16.30
N ALA A 100 1.44 1.83 -15.23
CA ALA A 100 2.06 0.93 -14.28
C ALA A 100 2.03 1.50 -12.85
N ALA A 101 1.81 0.65 -11.85
CA ALA A 101 1.86 0.99 -10.43
C ALA A 101 2.12 -0.23 -9.54
N LEU A 102 2.60 0.00 -8.32
CA LEU A 102 2.63 -1.02 -7.28
C LEU A 102 1.26 -1.14 -6.64
N VAL A 103 0.80 -2.37 -6.45
CA VAL A 103 -0.51 -2.67 -5.86
C VAL A 103 -0.40 -3.69 -4.73
N ILE A 104 -1.38 -3.62 -3.84
CA ILE A 104 -1.73 -4.71 -2.94
C ILE A 104 -3.18 -5.11 -3.18
N ASP A 105 -3.43 -6.40 -3.09
CA ASP A 105 -4.75 -7.01 -3.14
C ASP A 105 -4.77 -8.12 -2.09
N ARG A 106 -5.45 -7.88 -0.95
CA ARG A 106 -5.46 -8.85 0.15
C ARG A 106 -6.72 -8.78 1.02
N PRO A 107 -7.13 -9.92 1.62
CA PRO A 107 -8.01 -9.89 2.78
C PRO A 107 -7.27 -9.40 4.03
N THR A 108 -7.97 -8.68 4.91
CA THR A 108 -7.47 -8.22 6.21
C THR A 108 -8.52 -8.42 7.31
N ASN A 109 -8.09 -8.53 8.57
CA ASN A 109 -8.95 -8.68 9.75
C ASN A 109 -8.65 -7.60 10.79
N ASN A 110 -9.66 -7.24 11.59
CA ASN A 110 -9.54 -6.18 12.60
C ASN A 110 -9.05 -6.66 13.98
N ASP A 111 -8.56 -7.90 14.08
CA ASP A 111 -8.28 -8.54 15.38
C ASP A 111 -7.18 -7.84 16.17
N TRP A 112 -6.29 -7.08 15.52
CA TRP A 112 -5.25 -6.32 16.21
C TRP A 112 -5.82 -5.29 17.19
N SER A 113 -6.93 -4.63 16.83
CA SER A 113 -7.62 -3.68 17.73
C SER A 113 -8.06 -4.32 19.05
N LYS A 114 -8.35 -5.63 19.05
CA LYS A 114 -8.70 -6.38 20.27
C LYS A 114 -7.49 -6.60 21.17
N VAL A 115 -6.30 -6.77 20.59
CA VAL A 115 -5.04 -6.84 21.35
C VAL A 115 -4.76 -5.49 21.99
N VAL A 116 -4.88 -4.40 21.22
CA VAL A 116 -4.67 -3.04 21.72
C VAL A 116 -5.68 -2.69 22.82
N LEU A 117 -6.95 -3.07 22.67
CA LEU A 117 -7.96 -2.89 23.71
C LEU A 117 -7.58 -3.57 25.03
N ARG A 118 -6.99 -4.77 24.98
CA ARG A 118 -6.52 -5.48 26.19
C ARG A 118 -5.36 -4.74 26.86
N VAL A 119 -4.44 -4.18 26.07
CA VAL A 119 -3.35 -3.34 26.59
C VAL A 119 -3.91 -2.10 27.31
N MET A 120 -4.92 -1.45 26.73
CA MET A 120 -5.55 -0.28 27.36
C MET A 120 -6.34 -0.66 28.62
N LEU A 121 -6.99 -1.83 28.63
CA LEU A 121 -7.72 -2.33 29.80
C LEU A 121 -6.76 -2.62 30.96
N ASP A 122 -5.62 -3.26 30.68
CA ASP A 122 -4.57 -3.55 31.66
C ASP A 122 -4.03 -2.25 32.28
N ALA A 123 -3.70 -1.26 31.44
CA ALA A 123 -3.26 0.06 31.90
C ALA A 123 -4.33 0.80 32.73
N ALA A 124 -5.61 0.66 32.40
CA ALA A 124 -6.70 1.24 33.16
C ALA A 124 -6.89 0.56 34.52
N GLN A 125 -6.76 -0.77 34.58
CA GLN A 125 -6.82 -1.55 35.82
C GLN A 125 -5.69 -1.19 36.77
N ASP A 126 -4.45 -1.07 36.26
CA ASP A 126 -3.29 -0.61 37.03
C ASP A 126 -3.48 0.80 37.61
N ALA A 127 -4.24 1.65 36.92
CA ALA A 127 -4.59 3.00 37.37
C ALA A 127 -5.77 3.04 38.36
N GLY A 128 -6.33 1.89 38.76
CA GLY A 128 -7.47 1.79 39.68
C GLY A 128 -8.84 1.91 39.01
N GLY A 129 -8.92 1.86 37.68
CA GLY A 129 -10.16 1.75 36.92
C GLY A 129 -10.72 0.34 36.99
N GLY A 130 -11.52 0.05 38.03
CA GLY A 130 -12.23 -1.22 38.17
C GLY A 130 -13.61 -1.24 37.51
N VAL A 131 -14.09 -2.45 37.20
CA VAL A 131 -15.51 -2.80 36.98
C VAL A 131 -16.20 -2.96 38.34
#